data_AF-A0A4V1ST19-F1
#
_entry.id   AF-A0A4V1ST19-F1
#
_cell.length_a   1.000
_cell.length_b   1.000
_cell.length_c   1.000
_cell.angle_alpha   90.00
_cell.angle_beta   90.00
_cell.angle_gamma   90.00
#
_symmetry.space_group_name_H-M   'P 1'
#
loop_
_entity.id
_entity.type
_entity.pdbx_description
1 polymer ?
#
loop_
_entity_poly.entity_id
_entity_poly.type
_entity_poly.pdbx_seq_one_letter_code
_entity_poly.pdbx_strand_id
1 'polypeptide(L)' 'MADLFAPDPSSALPADAAPLAEKLRPRSLDEVIGQEHLTGPEGAIGRMVAAGRLSSLIL' A
#
# COMPACT_ATOMS: atom_id res chain seq x y z
N MET A 1 24.97 18.72 0.61
CA MET A 1 24.80 17.27 0.34
C MET A 1 23.41 17.12 -0.27
N ALA A 2 23.30 16.67 -1.52
CA ALA A 2 22.00 16.53 -2.18
C ALA A 2 21.29 15.25 -1.69
N ASP A 3 19.98 15.33 -1.47
CA ASP A 3 19.15 14.20 -1.05
C ASP A 3 18.97 13.22 -2.23
N LEU A 4 19.49 12.01 -2.07
CA LEU A 4 19.48 10.94 -3.08
C LEU A 4 18.08 10.36 -3.34
N PHE A 5 17.12 10.63 -2.45
CA PHE A 5 15.72 10.17 -2.57
C PHE A 5 14.75 11.31 -2.83
N ALA A 6 15.26 12.51 -3.15
CA ALA A 6 14.40 13.62 -3.56
C ALA A 6 13.57 13.17 -4.77
N PRO A 7 12.23 13.24 -4.70
CA PRO A 7 11.38 12.80 -5.80
C PRO A 7 11.68 13.65 -7.03
N ASP A 8 12.03 12.99 -8.13
CA ASP A 8 12.19 13.66 -9.42
C ASP A 8 10.82 14.13 -9.91
N PRO A 9 10.57 15.45 -9.99
CA PRO A 9 9.28 15.97 -10.45
C PRO A 9 8.95 15.58 -11.89
N SER A 10 9.91 15.06 -12.66
CA SER A 10 9.72 14.54 -14.03
C SER A 10 9.37 13.05 -14.09
N SER A 11 9.36 12.32 -12.97
CA SER A 11 9.11 10.86 -12.93
C SER A 11 7.62 10.48 -12.93
N ALA A 12 6.73 11.45 -12.75
CA ALA A 12 5.29 11.22 -12.82
C ALA A 12 4.86 10.95 -14.27
N LEU A 13 4.91 9.68 -14.67
CA LEU A 13 4.34 9.20 -15.93
C LEU A 13 2.82 9.45 -15.94
N PRO A 14 2.23 9.83 -17.08
CA PRO A 14 0.77 9.88 -17.24
C PRO A 14 0.13 8.57 -16.77
N ALA A 15 -1.06 8.62 -16.17
CA ALA A 15 -1.71 7.42 -15.60
C ALA A 15 -1.83 6.24 -16.59
N ASP A 16 -2.00 6.53 -17.89
CA ASP A 16 -2.04 5.50 -18.94
C ASP A 16 -0.69 4.82 -19.19
N ALA A 17 0.42 5.51 -18.92
CA ALA A 17 1.78 5.00 -19.04
C ALA A 17 2.30 4.33 -17.75
N ALA A 18 1.48 4.25 -16.69
CA ALA A 18 1.89 3.61 -15.45
C ALA A 18 2.21 2.10 -15.67
N PRO A 19 3.26 1.56 -15.01
CA PRO A 19 3.56 0.13 -15.03
C PRO A 19 2.37 -0.72 -14.56
N LEU A 20 2.28 -1.96 -15.04
CA LEU A 20 1.19 -2.87 -14.66
C LEU A 20 1.10 -3.06 -13.13
N ALA A 21 2.24 -3.13 -12.44
CA ALA A 21 2.27 -3.27 -10.98
C ALA A 21 1.58 -2.10 -10.27
N GLU A 22 1.75 -0.87 -10.76
CA GLU A 22 1.07 0.31 -10.20
C GLU A 22 -0.43 0.24 -10.49
N LYS A 23 -0.81 -0.17 -11.70
CA LYS A 23 -2.22 -0.32 -12.10
C LYS A 23 -2.95 -1.38 -11.27
N LEU A 24 -2.27 -2.44 -10.86
CA LEU A 24 -2.82 -3.55 -10.07
C LEU A 24 -2.68 -3.37 -8.56
N ARG A 25 -2.17 -2.23 -8.10
CA ARG A 25 -2.01 -1.99 -6.67
C ARG A 25 -3.38 -2.04 -5.96
N PRO A 26 -3.52 -2.85 -4.90
CA PRO A 26 -4.76 -2.93 -4.14
C PRO A 26 -5.18 -1.55 -3.58
N ARG A 27 -6.47 -1.25 -3.70
CA ARG A 27 -7.12 -0.04 -3.17
C ARG A 27 -7.80 -0.31 -1.83
N SER A 28 -8.05 -1.56 -1.50
CA SER A 28 -8.59 -2.00 -0.22
C SER A 28 -7.87 -3.24 0.32
N LEU A 29 -8.05 -3.53 1.61
CA LEU A 29 -7.37 -4.66 2.27
C LEU A 29 -7.90 -6.03 1.81
N ASP A 30 -9.16 -6.10 1.38
CA ASP A 30 -9.79 -7.31 0.85
C ASP A 30 -9.27 -7.71 -0.54
N GLU A 31 -8.66 -6.78 -1.27
CA GLU A 31 -7.98 -7.04 -2.55
C GLU A 31 -6.57 -7.63 -2.36
N VAL A 32 -6.05 -7.68 -1.12
CA VAL A 32 -4.72 -8.24 -0.82
C VAL A 32 -4.79 -9.77 -0.84
N ILE A 33 -4.05 -10.37 -1.76
CA ILE A 33 -4.05 -11.83 -1.98
C ILE A 33 -2.97 -12.51 -1.14
N GLY A 34 -3.35 -13.62 -0.48
CA GLY A 34 -2.41 -14.52 0.21
C GLY A 34 -2.03 -14.09 1.64
N GLN A 35 -2.69 -13.08 2.19
CA GLN A 35 -2.42 -12.55 3.53
C GLN A 35 -3.69 -12.49 4.40
N GLU A 36 -4.60 -13.47 4.30
CA GLU A 36 -5.92 -13.37 4.96
C GLU A 36 -5.80 -13.28 6.49
N HIS A 37 -4.82 -13.97 7.08
CA HIS A 37 -4.54 -13.93 8.51
C HIS A 37 -4.03 -12.55 9.00
N LEU A 38 -3.62 -11.66 8.10
CA LEU A 38 -3.22 -10.28 8.41
C LEU A 38 -4.27 -9.27 7.98
N THR A 39 -4.71 -9.31 6.71
CA THR A 39 -5.54 -8.27 6.09
C THR A 39 -7.03 -8.59 6.07
N GLY A 40 -7.43 -9.84 6.34
CA GLY A 40 -8.83 -10.21 6.44
C GLY A 40 -9.54 -9.58 7.65
N PRO A 41 -10.88 -9.71 7.77
CA PRO A 41 -11.66 -9.09 8.84
C PRO A 41 -11.18 -9.49 10.25
N GLU A 42 -10.81 -10.76 10.39
CA GLU A 42 -10.26 -11.34 11.62
C GLU A 42 -8.72 -11.26 11.66
N GLY A 43 -8.09 -10.70 10.64
CA GLY A 43 -6.64 -10.53 10.57
C GLY A 43 -6.14 -9.42 11.49
N ALA A 44 -4.86 -9.48 11.87
CA ALA A 44 -4.29 -8.51 12.80
C ALA A 44 -4.44 -7.06 12.33
N ILE A 45 -4.16 -6.79 11.05
CA ILE A 45 -4.27 -5.46 10.43
C ILE A 45 -5.74 -5.11 10.18
N GLY A 46 -6.54 -6.06 9.69
CA GLY A 46 -7.97 -5.85 9.45
C GLY A 46 -8.72 -5.40 10.69
N ARG A 47 -8.49 -6.03 11.84
CA ARG A 47 -9.08 -5.63 13.13
C ARG A 47 -8.65 -4.23 13.57
N MET A 48 -7.36 -3.87 13.38
CA MET A 48 -6.87 -2.53 13.72
C MET A 48 -7.51 -1.44 12.87
N VAL A 49 -7.66 -1.70 11.56
CA VAL A 49 -8.35 -0.79 10.64
C VAL A 49 -9.83 -0.67 11.00
N ALA A 50 -10.52 -1.78 11.27
CA ALA A 50 -11.93 -1.78 11.70
C ALA A 50 -12.13 -1.00 13.02
N ALA A 51 -11.16 -1.06 13.93
CA ALA A 51 -11.18 -0.28 15.18
C ALA A 51 -10.78 1.19 15.00
N GLY A 52 -10.34 1.61 13.80
CA GLY A 52 -9.85 2.96 13.53
C GLY A 52 -8.55 3.30 14.29
N ARG A 53 -7.78 2.30 14.70
CA ARG A 53 -6.56 2.46 15.51
C ARG A 53 -5.46 1.56 14.96
N LEU A 54 -4.59 2.15 14.15
CA LEU A 54 -3.38 1.50 13.64
C LEU A 54 -2.23 1.66 14.64
N SER A 55 -1.60 0.54 15.00
CA SER A 55 -0.33 0.53 15.73
C SER A 55 0.85 0.68 14.76
N SER A 56 2.01 1.09 15.29
CA SER A 56 3.27 1.05 14.53
C SER A 56 3.60 -0.39 14.11
N LEU A 57 3.98 -0.57 12.84
CA LEU A 57 4.25 -1.87 12.22
C LEU A 57 5.57 -1.84 11.46
N ILE A 58 6.25 -2.98 11.45
CA ILE A 58 7.34 -3.28 10.52
C ILE A 58 6.85 -4.44 9.65
N LEU A 59 6.99 -4.30 8.33
CA LEU A 59 6.44 -5.20 7.31
C LEU A 59 7.56 -5.80 6.46
#